data_AF-A0A132GUS6-F1
#
_entry.id   AF-A0A132GUS6-F1
#
_cell.length_a   1.000
_cell.length_b   1.000
_cell.length_c   1.000
_cell.angle_alpha   90.00
_cell.angle_beta   90.00
_cell.angle_gamma   90.00
#
_symmetry.space_group_name_H-M   'P 1'
#
loop_
_entity.id
_entity.type
_entity.pdbx_description
1 polymer ?
#
loop_
_entity_poly.entity_id
_entity_poly.type
_entity_poly.pdbx_seq_one_letter_code
_entity_poly.pdbx_strand_id
1 'polypeptide(L)'
;MDTQLDYFVVENHCMELRGIYPGDVIGVQKFNDEFTLDDTDENSVMLIFLNDDNFHGNKIRVRGNAESDGTYSTYYFENDGSKHFSTNRHKAADIRGVVVEVNHLN
;
A
#
# COMPACT_ATOMS: atom_id res chain seq x y z
N MET A 1 -4.47 -20.86 -9.93
CA MET A 1 -5.42 -20.55 -8.84
C MET A 1 -5.91 -19.13 -9.08
N ASP A 2 -7.21 -18.89 -8.99
CA ASP A 2 -7.76 -17.54 -9.09
C ASP A 2 -7.38 -16.78 -7.83
N THR A 3 -6.49 -15.79 -7.96
CA THR A 3 -6.16 -14.87 -6.88
C THR A 3 -7.40 -14.01 -6.62
N GLN A 4 -8.02 -14.17 -5.45
CA GLN A 4 -9.15 -13.32 -5.08
C GLN A 4 -8.64 -11.90 -4.79
N LEU A 5 -8.98 -10.95 -5.67
CA LEU A 5 -8.64 -9.54 -5.51
C LEU A 5 -9.81 -8.77 -4.89
N ASP A 6 -9.47 -7.89 -3.96
CA ASP A 6 -10.37 -6.84 -3.50
C ASP A 6 -10.04 -5.54 -4.26
N TYR A 7 -11.05 -4.81 -4.69
CA TYR A 7 -10.88 -3.58 -5.45
C TYR A 7 -11.16 -2.34 -4.62
N PHE A 8 -10.30 -1.32 -4.75
CA PHE A 8 -10.41 -0.05 -4.03
C PHE A 8 -10.21 1.13 -4.99
N VAL A 9 -10.95 2.23 -4.76
CA VAL A 9 -10.74 3.49 -5.48
C VAL A 9 -9.63 4.27 -4.78
N VAL A 10 -8.69 4.79 -5.56
CA VAL A 10 -7.60 5.63 -5.06
C VAL A 10 -8.11 7.06 -4.87
N GLU A 11 -7.94 7.63 -3.68
CA GLU A 11 -8.44 8.97 -3.38
C GLU A 11 -7.35 10.06 -3.41
N ASN A 12 -6.07 9.69 -3.28
CA ASN A 12 -4.97 10.64 -3.04
C ASN A 12 -3.82 10.48 -4.05
N HIS A 13 -3.08 11.57 -4.27
CA HIS A 13 -2.00 11.68 -5.26
C HIS A 13 -0.66 11.04 -4.82
N CYS A 14 -0.63 10.26 -3.74
CA CYS A 14 0.63 9.83 -3.10
C CYS A 14 1.45 8.78 -3.88
N MET A 15 0.90 8.29 -5.00
CA MET A 15 1.50 7.23 -5.82
C MET A 15 1.44 7.54 -7.32
N GLU A 16 1.17 8.78 -7.73
CA GLU A 16 1.07 9.15 -9.15
C GLU A 16 2.36 8.87 -9.93
N LEU A 17 3.51 9.08 -9.28
CA LEU A 17 4.83 8.81 -9.85
C LEU A 17 5.13 7.32 -10.03
N ARG A 18 4.31 6.47 -9.42
CA ARG A 18 4.29 5.02 -9.62
C ARG A 18 3.20 4.60 -10.59
N GLY A 19 2.58 5.56 -11.29
CA GLY A 19 1.49 5.33 -12.22
C GLY A 19 0.18 4.93 -11.53
N ILE A 20 -0.08 5.42 -10.31
CA ILE A 20 -1.35 5.20 -9.60
C ILE A 20 -1.94 6.56 -9.24
N TYR A 21 -2.99 6.94 -9.95
CA TYR A 21 -3.61 8.27 -9.88
C TYR A 21 -4.90 8.24 -9.05
N PRO A 22 -5.32 9.38 -8.47
CA PRO A 22 -6.66 9.48 -7.88
C PRO A 22 -7.74 9.14 -8.91
N GLY A 23 -8.74 8.37 -8.49
CA GLY A 23 -9.78 7.82 -9.34
C GLY A 23 -9.45 6.44 -9.92
N ASP A 24 -8.19 6.02 -9.93
CA ASP A 24 -7.83 4.66 -10.36
C ASP A 24 -8.48 3.61 -9.44
N VAL A 25 -8.79 2.46 -10.02
CA VAL A 25 -9.25 1.28 -9.27
C VAL A 25 -8.10 0.30 -9.15
N ILE A 26 -7.64 0.06 -7.92
CA ILE A 26 -6.55 -0.88 -7.63
C ILE A 26 -7.09 -2.23 -7.19
N GLY A 27 -6.52 -3.31 -7.74
CA GLY A 27 -6.76 -4.68 -7.30
C GLY A 27 -5.72 -5.09 -6.24
N VAL A 28 -6.19 -5.49 -5.07
CA VAL A 28 -5.36 -5.82 -3.91
C VAL A 28 -5.44 -7.32 -3.63
N GLN A 29 -4.30 -7.98 -3.69
CA GLN A 29 -4.13 -9.35 -3.22
C GLN A 29 -3.96 -9.34 -1.70
N LYS A 30 -4.92 -9.93 -0.98
CA LYS A 30 -4.86 -10.08 0.48
C LYS A 30 -3.86 -11.13 0.90
N PHE A 31 -3.30 -10.94 2.09
CA PHE A 31 -2.52 -11.98 2.75
C PHE A 31 -3.40 -13.14 3.21
N ASN A 32 -2.89 -14.36 3.08
CA ASN A 32 -3.50 -15.60 3.52
C ASN A 32 -2.39 -16.62 3.86
N ASP A 33 -2.75 -17.90 4.04
CA ASP A 33 -1.77 -18.95 4.37
C ASP A 33 -0.76 -19.23 3.24
N GLU A 34 -1.03 -18.79 2.00
CA GLU A 34 -0.20 -19.03 0.80
C GLU A 34 0.55 -17.78 0.32
N PHE A 35 0.14 -16.58 0.74
CA PHE A 35 0.74 -15.31 0.38
C PHE A 35 0.85 -14.44 1.62
N THR A 36 2.08 -14.16 2.01
CA THR A 36 2.41 -13.42 3.22
C THR A 36 3.19 -12.15 2.89
N LEU A 37 3.45 -11.32 3.90
CA LEU A 37 4.22 -10.10 3.70
C LEU A 37 5.69 -10.38 3.33
N ASP A 38 6.21 -11.55 3.68
CA ASP A 38 7.59 -11.94 3.38
C ASP A 38 7.78 -12.36 1.91
N ASP A 39 6.68 -12.68 1.21
CA ASP A 39 6.65 -12.94 -0.23
C ASP A 39 6.69 -11.65 -1.07
N THR A 40 6.67 -10.49 -0.41
CA THR A 40 6.67 -9.16 -1.06
C THR A 40 8.08 -8.60 -1.15
N ASP A 41 8.35 -7.81 -2.20
CA ASP A 41 9.66 -7.17 -2.40
C ASP A 41 9.73 -5.78 -1.78
N GLU A 42 10.96 -5.27 -1.65
CA GLU A 42 11.17 -3.84 -1.54
C GLU A 42 10.69 -3.22 -2.86
N ASN A 43 9.76 -2.27 -2.78
CA ASN A 43 9.03 -1.60 -3.89
C ASN A 43 7.60 -2.06 -4.13
N SER A 44 7.15 -3.15 -3.52
CA SER A 44 5.74 -3.55 -3.50
C SER A 44 4.87 -2.42 -2.91
N VAL A 45 3.72 -2.17 -3.54
CA VAL A 45 2.77 -1.14 -3.10
C VAL A 45 1.73 -1.79 -2.20
N MET A 46 1.68 -1.37 -0.95
CA MET A 46 0.82 -1.93 0.09
C MET A 46 -0.42 -1.08 0.28
N LEU A 47 -1.59 -1.71 0.48
CA LEU A 47 -2.78 -1.04 0.98
C LEU A 47 -2.81 -1.13 2.50
N ILE A 48 -2.85 0.00 3.18
CA ILE A 48 -2.78 0.11 4.63
C ILE A 48 -4.06 0.77 5.12
N PHE A 49 -4.75 0.13 6.07
CA PHE A 49 -5.88 0.71 6.75
C PHE A 49 -5.40 1.46 7.99
N LEU A 50 -5.73 2.74 8.06
CA LEU A 50 -5.42 3.59 9.20
C LEU A 50 -6.71 4.03 9.87
N ASN A 51 -6.69 3.94 11.20
CA ASN A 51 -7.74 4.40 12.07
C ASN A 51 -7.09 5.12 13.25
N ASP A 52 -6.66 6.36 12.99
CA ASP A 52 -6.07 7.26 13.98
C ASP A 52 -6.92 8.55 14.09
N ASP A 53 -6.62 9.39 15.09
CA ASP A 53 -7.40 10.59 15.39
C ASP A 53 -7.49 11.59 14.23
N ASN A 54 -6.55 11.55 13.27
CA ASN A 54 -6.44 12.49 12.16
C ASN A 54 -6.90 11.90 10.82
N PHE A 55 -7.03 10.57 10.71
CA PHE A 55 -7.40 9.90 9.48
C PHE A 55 -8.02 8.52 9.73
N HIS A 56 -9.17 8.29 9.11
CA HIS A 56 -9.85 7.00 9.07
C HIS A 56 -10.07 6.58 7.62
N GLY A 57 -9.31 5.60 7.13
CA GLY A 57 -9.42 5.16 5.73
C GLY A 57 -8.23 4.33 5.26
N ASN A 58 -8.09 4.19 3.95
CA ASN A 58 -6.99 3.46 3.33
C ASN A 58 -5.91 4.41 2.79
N LYS A 59 -4.65 4.00 2.88
CA LYS A 59 -3.51 4.62 2.20
C LYS A 59 -2.75 3.57 1.41
N ILE A 60 -2.20 3.96 0.27
CA ILE A 60 -1.23 3.16 -0.45
C ILE A 60 0.19 3.69 -0.20
N ARG A 61 1.13 2.77 0.03
CA ARG A 61 2.52 3.07 0.38
C ARG A 61 3.46 2.03 -0.20
N VAL A 62 4.69 2.42 -0.53
CA VAL A 62 5.73 1.45 -0.88
C VAL A 62 6.25 0.79 0.39
N ARG A 63 6.38 -0.55 0.37
CA ARG A 63 7.01 -1.32 1.44
C ARG A 63 8.48 -0.94 1.61
N GLY A 64 8.89 -0.77 2.87
CA GLY A 64 10.27 -0.71 3.32
C GLY A 64 10.69 -1.97 4.07
N ASN A 65 11.61 -1.81 5.00
CA ASN A 65 12.18 -2.92 5.77
C ASN A 65 11.26 -3.35 6.91
N ALA A 66 11.34 -4.64 7.25
CA ALA A 66 10.86 -5.14 8.53
C ALA A 66 11.76 -4.61 9.65
N GLU A 67 11.13 -4.09 10.70
CA GLU A 67 11.80 -3.53 11.87
C GLU A 67 11.81 -4.56 13.02
N SER A 68 12.74 -4.41 13.97
CA SER A 68 12.90 -5.35 15.09
C SER A 68 11.71 -5.40 16.06
N ASP A 69 10.82 -4.41 15.99
CA ASP A 69 9.58 -4.31 16.77
C ASP A 69 8.38 -4.98 16.09
N GLY A 70 8.59 -5.65 14.94
CA GLY A 70 7.53 -6.31 14.17
C GLY A 70 6.66 -5.34 13.37
N THR A 71 7.08 -4.08 13.24
CA THR A 71 6.48 -3.12 12.31
C THR A 71 7.26 -3.06 10.99
N TYR A 72 6.67 -2.43 9.99
CA TYR A 72 7.29 -2.21 8.69
C TYR A 72 7.42 -0.71 8.45
N SER A 73 8.61 -0.32 8.00
CA SER A 73 8.78 1.01 7.41
C SER A 73 8.06 1.08 6.06
N THR A 74 7.57 2.25 5.71
CA THR A 74 6.93 2.48 4.43
C THR A 74 7.31 3.83 3.86
N TYR A 75 7.14 3.98 2.55
CA TYR A 75 7.49 5.19 1.83
C TYR A 75 6.31 5.69 1.01
N TYR A 76 6.29 7.01 0.81
CA TYR A 76 5.38 7.67 -0.11
C TYR A 76 6.18 8.60 -1.01
N PHE A 77 5.54 9.06 -2.09
CA PHE A 77 6.15 10.02 -2.99
C PHE A 77 5.43 11.35 -2.87
N GLU A 78 6.19 12.43 -2.86
CA GLU A 78 5.66 13.79 -3.02
C GLU A 78 5.57 14.15 -4.50
N ASN A 79 4.87 15.24 -4.82
CA ASN A 79 4.59 15.66 -6.19
C ASN A 79 5.85 15.88 -7.05
N ASP A 80 7.00 16.13 -6.42
CA ASP A 80 8.27 16.43 -7.09
C ASP A 80 9.12 15.18 -7.43
N GLY A 81 8.65 13.98 -7.09
CA GLY A 81 9.42 12.75 -7.34
C GLY A 81 10.09 12.17 -6.10
N SER A 82 10.22 12.95 -5.03
CA SER A 82 11.00 12.57 -3.87
C SER A 82 10.35 11.42 -3.10
N LYS A 83 11.16 10.42 -2.74
CA LYS A 83 10.75 9.29 -1.90
C LYS A 83 10.91 9.69 -0.43
N HIS A 84 9.81 9.74 0.29
CA HIS A 84 9.77 10.11 1.70
C HIS A 84 9.46 8.90 2.57
N PHE A 85 10.20 8.78 3.67
CA PHE A 85 9.90 7.83 4.74
C PHE A 85 8.65 8.29 5.48
N SER A 86 7.68 7.39 5.62
CA SER A 86 6.53 7.61 6.50
C SER A 86 7.01 7.59 7.94
N THR A 87 6.89 8.72 8.65
CA THR A 87 7.29 8.85 10.06
C THR A 87 6.64 7.80 10.96
N ASN A 88 5.44 7.33 10.57
CA ASN A 88 4.75 6.23 11.22
C ASN A 88 5.05 4.90 10.54
N ARG A 89 5.54 3.94 11.33
CA ARG A 89 5.68 2.53 10.95
C ARG A 89 4.32 1.83 11.09
N HIS A 90 4.13 0.75 10.34
CA HIS A 90 2.85 0.04 10.29
C HIS A 90 2.98 -1.40 10.75
N LYS A 91 2.03 -1.88 11.56
CA LYS A 91 1.99 -3.31 11.93
C LYS A 91 1.46 -4.11 10.74
N ALA A 92 1.88 -5.36 10.62
CA ALA A 92 1.35 -6.27 9.59
C ALA A 92 -0.19 -6.34 9.61
N ALA A 93 -0.82 -6.30 10.80
CA ALA A 93 -2.27 -6.34 10.97
C ALA A 93 -3.03 -5.15 10.33
N ASP A 94 -2.34 -4.02 10.12
CA ASP A 94 -2.92 -2.83 9.50
C ASP A 94 -2.80 -2.87 7.96
N ILE A 95 -2.02 -3.82 7.42
CA ILE A 95 -1.78 -3.96 5.99
C ILE A 95 -2.80 -4.93 5.40
N ARG A 96 -3.66 -4.42 4.52
CA ARG A 96 -4.74 -5.18 3.89
C ARG A 96 -4.25 -6.12 2.80
N GLY A 97 -3.14 -5.79 2.15
CA GLY A 97 -2.59 -6.57 1.04
C GLY A 97 -1.63 -5.76 0.18
N VAL A 98 -1.32 -6.31 -0.99
CA VAL A 98 -0.45 -5.68 -1.99
C VAL A 98 -1.27 -5.35 -3.24
N VAL A 99 -1.04 -4.16 -3.78
CA VAL A 99 -1.58 -3.74 -5.08
C VAL A 99 -0.86 -4.53 -6.17
N VAL A 100 -1.62 -5.33 -6.90
CA VAL A 100 -1.11 -6.18 -8.00
C VAL A 100 -1.73 -5.80 -9.35
N GLU A 101 -2.75 -4.94 -9.34
CA GLU A 101 -3.46 -4.48 -10.53
C GLU A 101 -3.85 -3.00 -10.36
N VAL A 102 -3.76 -2.22 -11.44
CA VAL A 102 -4.17 -0.80 -11.49
C VAL A 102 -4.99 -0.59 -12.76
N ASN A 103 -6.24 -0.15 -12.59
CA ASN A 103 -7.16 0.15 -13.67
C ASN A 103 -7.39 1.67 -13.76
N HIS A 104 -6.93 2.26 -14.85
CA HIS A 104 -7.12 3.68 -15.13
C HIS A 104 -8.54 3.95 -15.63
N LEU A 105 -9.29 4.74 -14.88
CA LEU A 105 -10.58 5.25 -15.34
C LEU A 105 -10.33 6.50 -16.20
N ASN A 106 -10.53 6.35 -17.52
CA ASN A 106 -10.43 7.44 -18.50
C ASN A 106 -11.43 8.57 -18.24
#